data_AF-A0A7C7K085-F1
#
_entry.id   AF-A0A7C7K085-F1
#
_cell.length_a   1.000
_cell.length_b   1.000
_cell.length_c   1.000
_cell.angle_alpha   90.00
_cell.angle_beta   90.00
_cell.angle_gamma   90.00
#
_symmetry.space_group_name_H-M   'P 1'
#
loop_
_entity.id
_entity.type
_entity.pdbx_description
1 polymer ?
#
loop_
_entity_poly.entity_id
_entity_poly.type
_entity_poly.pdbx_seq_one_letter_code
_entity_poly.pdbx_strand_id
1 'polypeptide(L)'
;MGTMGEMVGNFETISLSNFKDQTNEIVWVNKTEDVMGHGGGDFGLMKQFILAVKTNDPTIFGSSIETSLESHLMAFAAEKSRLTKKIIEI
;
A
#
# COMPACT_ATOMS: atom_id res chain seq x y z
N MET A 1 8.99 -8.77 -7.83
CA MET A 1 9.82 -7.60 -8.17
C MET A 1 9.18 -6.89 -9.34
N GLY A 2 9.10 -5.56 -9.28
CA GLY A 2 8.63 -4.75 -10.41
C GLY A 2 9.61 -4.82 -11.58
N THR A 3 9.19 -4.45 -12.77
CA THR A 3 10.07 -4.43 -13.95
C THR A 3 10.97 -3.19 -14.01
N MET A 4 10.62 -2.13 -13.28
CA MET A 4 11.27 -0.82 -13.33
C MET A 4 12.07 -0.47 -12.07
N GLY A 5 11.89 -1.24 -11.00
CA GLY A 5 12.53 -0.98 -9.72
C GLY A 5 11.87 -1.69 -8.56
N GLU A 6 12.38 -1.40 -7.37
CA GLU A 6 11.91 -1.91 -6.08
C GLU A 6 12.00 -0.81 -5.02
N MET A 7 11.01 -0.76 -4.13
CA MET A 7 11.09 0.02 -2.90
C MET A 7 11.10 -0.92 -1.70
N VAL A 8 12.02 -0.68 -0.77
CA VAL A 8 12.12 -1.44 0.49
C VAL A 8 12.03 -0.45 1.64
N GLY A 9 11.18 -0.76 2.62
CA GLY A 9 11.00 0.06 3.82
C GLY A 9 11.21 -0.76 5.09
N ASN A 10 11.77 -0.13 6.13
CA ASN A 10 12.04 -0.76 7.43
C ASN A 10 11.56 0.08 8.63
N PHE A 11 10.53 0.92 8.42
CA PHE A 11 10.04 1.95 9.36
C PHE A 11 10.99 3.12 9.66
N GLU A 12 12.30 3.00 9.39
CA GLU A 12 13.27 4.08 9.55
C GLU A 12 13.60 4.78 8.23
N THR A 13 13.69 4.01 7.15
CA THR A 13 14.00 4.52 5.81
C THR A 13 13.17 3.82 4.76
N ILE A 14 13.03 4.47 3.61
CA ILE A 14 12.60 3.84 2.36
C ILE A 14 13.75 3.99 1.37
N SER A 15 14.24 2.87 0.85
CA SER A 15 15.22 2.83 -0.24
C SER A 15 14.55 2.48 -1.56
N LEU A 16 14.88 3.23 -2.61
CA LEU A 16 14.46 2.97 -3.98
C LEU A 16 15.65 2.42 -4.78
N SER A 17 15.47 1.23 -5.34
CA SER A 17 16.36 0.64 -6.34
C SER A 17 15.77 0.84 -7.74
N ASN A 18 16.42 1.65 -8.56
CA ASN A 18 15.99 1.93 -9.93
C ASN A 18 16.77 1.05 -10.91
N PHE A 19 16.06 0.20 -11.66
CA PHE A 19 16.69 -0.79 -12.53
C PHE A 19 17.15 -0.20 -13.86
N LYS A 20 16.62 0.97 -14.25
CA LYS A 20 16.98 1.62 -15.52
C LYS A 20 18.38 2.21 -15.48
N ASP A 21 18.74 2.86 -14.39
CA ASP A 21 20.03 3.53 -14.19
C ASP A 21 20.93 2.84 -13.15
N GLN A 22 20.45 1.75 -12.55
CA GLN A 22 21.16 0.96 -11.54
C GLN A 22 21.52 1.76 -10.29
N THR A 23 20.69 2.74 -9.94
CA THR A 23 20.88 3.56 -8.74
C THR A 23 20.11 3.00 -7.54
N ASN A 24 20.65 3.27 -6.36
CA ASN A 24 20.01 3.00 -5.08
C ASN A 24 20.05 4.28 -4.24
N GLU A 25 18.89 4.77 -3.82
CA GLU A 25 18.80 6.00 -3.03
C GLU A 25 17.84 5.86 -1.85
N ILE A 26 18.15 6.54 -0.75
CA ILE A 26 17.20 6.70 0.36
C ILE A 26 16.30 7.87 0.02
N VAL A 27 15.05 7.57 -0.34
CA VAL A 27 14.07 8.58 -0.78
C VAL A 27 13.26 9.14 0.40
N TRP A 28 13.27 8.46 1.54
CA TRP A 28 12.60 8.90 2.75
C TRP A 28 13.34 8.41 3.99
N VAL A 29 13.35 9.25 5.02
CA VAL A 29 13.89 8.96 6.35
C VAL A 29 12.82 9.35 7.36
N ASN A 30 12.56 8.48 8.32
CA ASN A 30 11.66 8.76 9.43
C ASN A 30 12.20 9.93 10.25
N LYS A 31 11.33 10.90 10.52
CA LYS A 31 11.64 12.09 11.34
C LYS A 31 10.73 12.19 12.56
N THR A 32 9.91 11.17 12.79
CA THR A 32 8.88 11.16 13.82
C THR A 32 9.11 10.00 14.76
N GLU A 33 9.00 10.26 16.06
CA GLU A 33 8.89 9.19 17.05
C GLU A 33 7.52 8.54 16.88
N ASP A 34 7.49 7.21 16.78
CA ASP A 34 6.23 6.46 16.68
C ASP A 34 5.54 6.41 18.06
N VAL A 35 4.81 7.48 18.39
CA VAL A 35 4.17 7.63 19.71
C VAL A 35 2.91 6.78 19.85
N MET A 36 2.32 6.33 18.73
CA MET A 36 1.00 5.67 18.69
C MET A 36 1.06 4.22 18.20
N GLY A 37 2.22 3.75 17.75
CA GLY A 37 2.41 2.43 17.17
C GLY A 37 2.09 2.40 15.68
N HIS A 38 2.71 1.44 14.99
CA HIS A 38 2.51 1.19 13.56
C HIS A 38 2.85 2.40 12.64
N GLY A 39 3.79 3.25 13.04
CA GLY A 39 4.32 4.34 12.21
C GLY A 39 3.31 5.46 11.88
N GLY A 40 2.20 5.54 12.62
CA GLY A 40 1.16 6.57 12.44
C GLY A 40 0.19 6.35 11.26
N GLY A 41 0.32 5.24 10.52
CA GLY A 41 -0.55 4.92 9.39
C GLY A 41 -2.03 4.79 9.79
N ASP A 42 -2.31 4.04 10.87
CA ASP A 42 -3.66 3.83 11.38
C ASP A 42 -4.35 5.14 11.78
N PHE A 43 -3.61 6.03 12.43
CA PHE A 43 -4.10 7.36 12.78
C PHE A 43 -4.46 8.16 11.52
N GLY A 44 -3.62 8.09 10.48
CA GLY A 44 -3.88 8.72 9.19
C GLY A 44 -5.16 8.19 8.53
N LEU A 45 -5.35 6.87 8.50
CA LEU A 45 -6.55 6.23 7.97
C LEU A 45 -7.81 6.66 8.72
N MET A 46 -7.78 6.62 10.05
CA MET A 46 -8.92 7.04 10.87
C MET A 46 -9.24 8.52 10.74
N LYS A 47 -8.21 9.38 10.66
CA LYS A 47 -8.38 10.81 10.43
C LYS A 47 -9.06 11.10 9.09
N GLN A 48 -8.65 10.42 8.01
CA GLN A 48 -9.29 10.57 6.70
C GLN A 48 -10.73 10.06 6.71
N PHE A 49 -10.98 8.90 7.31
CA PHE A 49 -12.33 8.34 7.43
C PHE A 49 -13.29 9.29 8.16
N ILE A 50 -12.90 9.80 9.32
CA ILE A 50 -13.72 10.76 10.10
C ILE A 50 -13.97 12.03 9.30
N LEU A 51 -12.97 12.52 8.56
CA LEU A 51 -13.12 13.70 7.71
C LEU A 51 -14.17 13.47 6.62
N ALA A 52 -14.06 12.36 5.86
CA ALA A 52 -14.98 11.99 4.79
C ALA A 52 -16.44 11.89 5.29
N VAL A 53 -16.64 11.25 6.45
CA VAL A 53 -17.97 11.15 7.08
C VAL A 53 -18.49 12.52 7.50
N LYS A 54 -17.65 13.34 8.16
CA LYS A 54 -18.04 14.67 8.66
C LYS A 54 -18.43 15.62 7.52
N THR A 55 -17.76 15.54 6.38
CA THR A 55 -18.05 16.38 5.21
C THR A 55 -19.09 15.76 4.27
N ASN A 56 -19.52 14.52 4.53
CA ASN A 56 -20.35 13.72 3.63
C ASN A 56 -19.78 13.67 2.21
N ASP A 57 -18.46 13.49 2.11
CA ASP A 57 -17.71 13.45 0.86
C ASP A 57 -16.80 12.21 0.81
N PRO A 58 -17.21 11.16 0.07
CA PRO A 58 -16.44 9.93 -0.02
C PRO A 58 -15.15 10.07 -0.83
N THR A 59 -14.98 11.15 -1.62
CA THR A 59 -13.79 11.35 -2.46
C THR A 59 -12.54 11.70 -1.65
N ILE A 60 -12.72 12.07 -0.37
CA ILE A 60 -11.64 12.33 0.58
C ILE A 60 -10.89 11.03 0.94
N PHE A 61 -11.58 9.89 0.91
CA PHE A 61 -10.96 8.61 1.22
C PHE A 61 -10.28 8.07 -0.03
N GLY A 62 -8.96 7.86 0.03
CA GLY A 62 -8.16 7.54 -1.16
C GLY A 62 -8.46 6.20 -1.83
N SER A 63 -9.06 5.25 -1.11
CA SER A 63 -9.47 3.95 -1.69
C SER A 63 -10.97 3.95 -1.94
N SER A 64 -11.38 3.60 -3.16
CA SER A 64 -12.80 3.33 -3.43
C SER A 64 -13.20 1.94 -2.94
N ILE A 65 -14.51 1.68 -2.91
CA ILE A 65 -15.05 0.35 -2.61
C ILE A 65 -14.60 -0.66 -3.66
N GLU A 66 -14.55 -0.24 -4.93
CA GLU A 66 -14.10 -1.05 -6.06
C GLU A 66 -12.64 -1.47 -5.88
N THR A 67 -11.74 -0.55 -5.51
CA THR A 67 -10.33 -0.90 -5.20
C THR A 67 -10.24 -1.91 -4.06
N SER A 68 -11.05 -1.73 -3.01
CA SER A 68 -11.07 -2.68 -1.89
C SER A 68 -11.59 -4.05 -2.32
N LEU A 69 -12.64 -4.11 -3.13
CA LEU A 69 -13.20 -5.37 -3.64
C LEU A 69 -12.22 -6.11 -4.55
N GLU A 70 -11.54 -5.39 -5.44
CA GLU A 70 -10.53 -5.97 -6.34
C GLU A 70 -9.42 -6.70 -5.56
N SER A 71 -8.94 -6.13 -4.46
CA SER A 71 -7.93 -6.78 -3.61
C SER A 71 -8.40 -8.10 -3.00
N HIS A 72 -9.69 -8.23 -2.68
CA HIS A 72 -10.28 -9.48 -2.17
C HIS A 72 -10.42 -10.51 -3.29
N LEU A 73 -10.86 -10.09 -4.47
CA LEU A 73 -10.95 -10.96 -5.64
C LEU A 73 -9.56 -11.50 -6.02
N MET A 74 -8.52 -10.67 -5.95
CA MET A 74 -7.13 -11.10 -6.11
C MET A 74 -6.74 -12.20 -5.12
N ALA A 75 -7.09 -12.06 -3.84
CA ALA A 75 -6.77 -13.07 -2.84
C ALA A 75 -7.46 -14.42 -3.14
N PHE A 76 -8.74 -14.41 -3.54
CA PHE A 76 -9.45 -15.62 -3.94
C PHE A 76 -8.89 -16.26 -5.21
N ALA A 77 -8.57 -15.44 -6.22
CA ALA A 77 -7.96 -15.91 -7.46
C ALA A 77 -6.57 -16.52 -7.22
N ALA A 78 -5.77 -15.90 -6.34
CA ALA A 78 -4.47 -16.43 -5.93
C ALA A 78 -4.60 -17.80 -5.23
N GLU A 79 -5.58 -17.96 -4.33
CA GLU A 79 -5.81 -19.25 -3.66
C GLU A 79 -6.28 -20.33 -4.64
N LYS A 80 -7.19 -19.97 -5.56
CA LYS A 80 -7.63 -20.87 -6.64
C LYS A 80 -6.46 -21.26 -7.55
N SER A 81 -5.59 -20.31 -7.88
CA SER A 81 -4.36 -20.55 -8.65
C SER A 81 -3.44 -21.53 -7.92
N ARG A 82 -3.19 -21.32 -6.61
CA ARG A 82 -2.35 -22.20 -5.78
C ARG A 82 -2.85 -23.66 -5.78
N LEU A 83 -4.16 -23.85 -5.63
CA LEU A 83 -4.78 -25.18 -5.59
C LEU A 83 -4.79 -25.87 -6.96
N THR A 84 -5.05 -25.12 -8.02
CA THR A 84 -5.23 -25.68 -9.38
C THR A 84 -3.97 -25.67 -10.23
N LYS A 85 -2.94 -24.92 -9.81
CA LYS A 85 -1.70 -24.63 -10.54
C LYS A 85 -1.97 -24.02 -11.92
N LYS A 86 -2.97 -23.14 -12.01
CA LYS A 86 -3.39 -22.47 -13.25
C LYS A 86 -3.44 -20.96 -13.08
N ILE A 87 -3.27 -20.24 -14.19
CA ILE A 87 -3.53 -18.80 -14.25
C ILE A 87 -5.05 -18.58 -14.12
N ILE A 88 -5.44 -17.66 -13.24
CA ILE A 88 -6.83 -17.27 -13.00
C ILE A 88 -6.96 -15.79 -13.39
N GLU A 89 -7.87 -15.48 -14.30
CA GLU A 89 -8.23 -14.09 -14.63
C GLU A 89 -9.11 -13.50 -13.52
N ILE A 90 -8.95 -12.20 -13.31
CA ILE A 90 -9.68 -11.38 -12.33
C ILE A 90 -10.42 -10.31 -13.11
#